data_AF-A0A6F8P0D9-F1
#
_entry.id   AF-A0A6F8P0D9-F1
#
_cell.length_a   1.000
_cell.length_b   1.000
_cell.length_c   1.000
_cell.angle_alpha   90.00
_cell.angle_beta   90.00
_cell.angle_gamma   90.00
#
_symmetry.space_group_name_H-M   'P 1'
#
loop_
_entity.id
_entity.type
_entity.pdbx_description
1 polymer ?
#
loop_
_entity_poly.entity_id
_entity_poly.type
_entity_poly.pdbx_seq_one_letter_code
_entity_poly.pdbx_strand_id
1 'polypeptide(L)'
;MKVYIIRQVDGHILAESEYLVEVITDLVEFKLREFDRYNVSIEEKIEYERYPYMNDLYNLYTNALNYNEENFKQVESIYNNPMHIPAEEYIKLEVSQYEQLYAI
;
A
#
# COMPACT_ATOMS: atom_id res chain seq x y z
N MET A 1 -7.07 -1.34 21.39
CA MET A 1 -7.52 -1.71 20.02
C MET A 1 -6.35 -1.51 19.08
N LYS A 2 -6.10 -2.47 18.19
CA LYS A 2 -4.94 -2.43 17.28
C LYS A 2 -5.37 -1.80 15.97
N VAL A 3 -4.60 -0.83 15.50
CA VAL A 3 -4.84 -0.12 14.24
C VAL A 3 -3.60 -0.25 13.38
N TYR A 4 -3.80 -0.64 12.13
CA TYR A 4 -2.79 -0.75 11.10
C TYR A 4 -2.81 0.52 10.27
N ILE A 5 -1.63 1.10 10.03
CA ILE A 5 -1.47 2.34 9.26
C ILE A 5 -0.40 2.08 8.20
N ILE A 6 -0.72 2.32 6.94
CA ILE A 6 0.29 2.34 5.87
C ILE A 6 0.66 3.80 5.62
N ARG A 7 1.92 4.13 5.91
CA ARG A 7 2.45 5.49 5.80
C ARG A 7 3.62 5.54 4.82
N GLN A 8 3.67 6.61 4.03
CA GLN A 8 4.82 6.95 3.19
C GLN A 8 5.97 7.55 4.02
N VAL A 9 7.19 7.46 3.51
CA VAL A 9 8.38 8.04 4.16
C VAL A 9 8.26 9.55 4.36
N ASP A 10 7.58 10.26 3.45
CA ASP A 10 7.29 11.70 3.56
C ASP A 10 6.26 12.06 4.66
N GLY A 11 5.65 11.07 5.30
CA GLY A 11 4.70 11.23 6.40
C GLY A 11 3.23 11.06 6.00
N HIS A 12 2.90 10.98 4.71
CA HIS A 12 1.52 10.85 4.24
C HIS A 12 0.91 9.48 4.61
N ILE A 13 -0.33 9.48 5.09
CA ILE A 13 -1.07 8.26 5.42
C ILE A 13 -1.89 7.85 4.21
N LEU A 14 -1.64 6.66 3.68
CA LEU A 14 -2.36 6.12 2.53
C LEU A 14 -3.59 5.30 2.94
N ALA A 15 -3.50 4.58 4.05
CA ALA A 15 -4.60 3.76 4.57
C ALA A 15 -4.47 3.54 6.08
N GLU A 16 -5.61 3.44 6.76
CA GLU A 16 -5.72 3.18 8.20
C GLU A 16 -6.96 2.34 8.47
N SER A 17 -6.80 1.20 9.16
CA SER A 17 -7.91 0.33 9.57
C SER A 17 -7.52 -0.59 10.74
N GLU A 18 -8.52 -1.11 11.44
CA GLU A 18 -8.37 -2.19 12.41
C GLU A 18 -8.02 -3.54 11.75
N TYR A 19 -8.17 -3.64 10.42
CA TYR A 19 -7.92 -4.85 9.64
C TYR A 19 -6.78 -4.65 8.65
N LEU A 20 -5.72 -5.46 8.76
CA LEU A 20 -4.58 -5.40 7.84
C LEU A 20 -4.98 -5.62 6.38
N VAL A 21 -5.96 -6.51 6.14
CA VAL A 21 -6.47 -6.78 4.80
C VAL A 21 -7.06 -5.52 4.16
N GLU A 22 -7.76 -4.68 4.94
CA GLU A 22 -8.38 -3.46 4.43
C GLU A 22 -7.31 -2.44 4.06
N VAL A 23 -6.28 -2.22 4.89
CA VAL A 23 -5.22 -1.27 4.53
C VAL A 23 -4.42 -1.70 3.31
N ILE A 24 -4.18 -3.00 3.10
CA ILE A 24 -3.51 -3.50 1.89
C ILE A 24 -4.39 -3.29 0.66
N THR A 25 -5.69 -3.54 0.79
CA THR A 25 -6.65 -3.36 -0.30
C THR A 25 -6.73 -1.89 -0.69
N ASP A 26 -6.88 -1.00 0.30
CA ASP A 26 -6.96 0.45 0.11
C ASP A 26 -5.67 1.02 -0.51
N LEU A 27 -4.50 0.54 -0.10
CA LEU A 27 -3.21 0.91 -0.70
C LEU A 27 -3.19 0.63 -2.21
N VAL A 28 -3.60 -0.58 -2.61
CA VAL A 28 -3.59 -0.96 -4.03
C VAL A 28 -4.61 -0.14 -4.81
N GLU A 29 -5.83 0.03 -4.27
CA GLU A 29 -6.85 0.85 -4.91
C GLU A 29 -6.40 2.31 -5.08
N PHE A 30 -5.79 2.88 -4.05
CA PHE A 30 -5.23 4.23 -4.12
C PHE A 30 -4.27 4.34 -5.30
N LYS A 31 -3.37 3.37 -5.45
CA LYS A 31 -2.35 3.42 -6.51
C LYS A 31 -2.93 3.22 -7.90
N LEU A 32 -3.90 2.32 -8.07
CA LEU A 32 -4.61 2.16 -9.33
C LEU A 32 -5.33 3.46 -9.74
N ARG A 33 -5.99 4.13 -8.79
CA ARG A 33 -6.64 5.44 -9.03
C ARG A 33 -5.65 6.56 -9.32
N GLU A 34 -4.43 6.49 -8.81
CA GLU A 34 -3.38 7.44 -9.19
C GLU A 34 -2.99 7.26 -10.66
N PHE A 35 -2.78 6.04 -11.11
CA PHE A 35 -2.48 5.76 -12.51
C PHE A 35 -3.56 6.24 -13.48
N ASP A 36 -4.83 6.11 -13.10
CA ASP A 36 -5.95 6.64 -13.89
C ASP A 36 -5.96 8.17 -13.93
N ARG A 37 -5.52 8.84 -12.85
CA ARG A 37 -5.59 10.30 -12.68
C ARG A 37 -4.43 11.04 -13.33
N TYR A 38 -3.22 10.51 -13.28
CA TYR A 38 -2.10 11.20 -13.89
C TYR A 38 -2.24 11.16 -15.41
N ASN A 39 -2.16 12.34 -16.04
CA ASN A 39 -1.98 12.49 -17.49
C ASN A 39 -0.56 12.04 -17.88
N VAL A 40 -0.22 10.80 -17.54
CA VAL A 40 0.98 10.13 -18.03
C VAL A 40 0.91 10.02 -19.55
N SER A 41 2.07 10.05 -20.20
CA SER A 41 2.18 9.89 -21.64
C SER A 41 1.54 8.57 -22.10
N ILE A 42 1.16 8.49 -23.37
CA ILE A 42 0.56 7.28 -23.92
C ILE A 42 1.52 6.09 -23.76
N GLU A 43 2.81 6.34 -23.92
CA GLU A 43 3.90 5.39 -23.72
C GLU A 43 3.89 4.82 -22.29
N GLU A 44 3.84 5.67 -21.27
CA GLU A 44 3.77 5.26 -19.86
C GLU A 44 2.48 4.49 -19.54
N LYS A 45 1.33 4.88 -20.10
CA LYS A 45 0.07 4.12 -19.92
C LYS A 45 0.17 2.72 -20.51
N ILE A 46 0.69 2.61 -21.73
CA ILE A 46 0.92 1.32 -22.40
C ILE A 46 1.93 0.47 -21.62
N GLU A 47 2.94 1.11 -21.03
CA GLU A 47 3.89 0.47 -20.14
C GLU A 47 3.15 -0.12 -18.93
N TYR A 48 2.40 0.68 -18.18
CA TYR A 48 1.63 0.23 -17.03
C TYR A 48 0.64 -0.91 -17.36
N GLU A 49 -0.18 -0.76 -18.40
CA GLU A 49 -1.16 -1.78 -18.81
C GLU A 49 -0.52 -3.13 -19.20
N ARG A 50 0.77 -3.15 -19.57
CA ARG A 50 1.49 -4.35 -20.00
C ARG A 50 2.44 -4.90 -18.93
N TYR A 51 2.64 -4.21 -17.81
CA TYR A 51 3.79 -4.45 -16.96
C TYR A 51 3.58 -5.47 -15.82
N PRO A 52 4.65 -6.19 -15.45
CA PRO A 52 4.69 -7.04 -14.26
C PRO A 52 4.25 -6.31 -12.98
N TYR A 53 4.55 -5.02 -12.86
CA TYR A 53 4.20 -4.24 -11.68
C TYR A 53 2.69 -4.16 -11.42
N MET A 54 1.87 -3.96 -12.46
CA MET A 54 0.40 -3.99 -12.32
C MET A 54 -0.10 -5.38 -11.93
N ASN A 55 0.53 -6.43 -12.45
CA ASN A 55 0.21 -7.79 -12.07
C ASN A 55 0.57 -8.07 -10.61
N ASP A 56 1.70 -7.53 -10.13
CA ASP A 56 2.10 -7.66 -8.72
C ASP A 56 1.15 -6.89 -7.79
N LEU A 57 0.71 -5.68 -8.17
CA LEU A 57 -0.33 -4.95 -7.45
C LEU A 57 -1.67 -5.72 -7.42
N TYR A 58 -2.07 -6.31 -8.55
CA TYR A 58 -3.26 -7.16 -8.60
C TYR A 58 -3.13 -8.41 -7.71
N ASN A 59 -1.94 -9.01 -7.65
CA ASN A 59 -1.65 -10.12 -6.76
C ASN A 59 -1.76 -9.71 -5.29
N LEU A 60 -1.27 -8.52 -4.91
CA LEU A 60 -1.47 -7.97 -3.57
C LEU A 60 -2.95 -7.84 -3.23
N TYR A 61 -3.73 -7.23 -4.12
CA TYR A 61 -5.17 -7.01 -3.92
C TYR A 61 -5.93 -8.33 -3.75
N THR A 62 -5.73 -9.29 -4.66
CA THR A 62 -6.45 -10.57 -4.64
C THR A 62 -6.02 -11.50 -3.51
N ASN A 63 -4.81 -11.35 -2.99
CA ASN A 63 -4.26 -12.18 -1.92
C ASN A 63 -4.10 -11.42 -0.59
N ALA A 64 -4.77 -10.27 -0.42
CA ALA A 64 -4.59 -9.40 0.74
C ALA A 64 -4.77 -10.14 2.09
N LEU A 65 -5.68 -11.13 2.14
CA LEU A 65 -5.95 -11.97 3.31
C LEU A 65 -4.78 -12.88 3.73
N ASN A 66 -3.82 -13.13 2.84
CA ASN A 66 -2.66 -14.00 3.11
C ASN A 66 -1.50 -13.23 3.76
N TYR A 67 -1.60 -11.91 3.84
CA TYR A 67 -0.58 -11.07 4.45
C TYR A 67 -0.89 -10.81 5.93
N ASN A 68 0.18 -10.71 6.71
CA ASN A 68 0.20 -10.44 8.14
C ASN A 68 1.44 -9.61 8.48
N GLU A 69 1.60 -9.22 9.73
CA GLU A 69 2.72 -8.37 10.15
C GLU A 69 4.10 -9.00 9.89
N GLU A 70 4.21 -10.33 10.03
CA GLU A 70 5.48 -11.05 9.86
C GLU A 70 5.94 -11.06 8.40
N ASN A 71 4.99 -11.06 7.46
CA ASN A 71 5.26 -11.13 6.03
C ASN A 71 5.03 -9.81 5.28
N PHE A 72 4.64 -8.72 5.95
CA PHE A 72 4.33 -7.43 5.32
C PHE A 72 5.47 -6.85 4.48
N LYS A 73 6.73 -7.17 4.80
CA LYS A 73 7.90 -6.84 3.97
C LYS A 73 7.76 -7.28 2.50
N GLN A 74 6.94 -8.28 2.21
CA GLN A 74 6.64 -8.70 0.83
C GLN A 74 5.76 -7.66 0.12
N VAL A 75 4.79 -7.08 0.82
CA VAL A 75 3.97 -5.96 0.33
C VAL A 75 4.86 -4.76 0.03
N GLU A 76 5.77 -4.41 0.95
CA GLU A 76 6.75 -3.34 0.74
C GLU A 76 7.65 -3.62 -0.47
N SER A 77 8.18 -4.84 -0.60
CA SER A 77 9.05 -5.22 -1.72
C SER A 77 8.35 -5.15 -3.07
N ILE A 78 7.03 -5.37 -3.11
CA ILE A 78 6.24 -5.27 -4.34
C ILE A 78 5.94 -3.81 -4.62
N TYR A 79 5.36 -3.09 -3.66
CA TYR A 79 4.91 -1.71 -3.85
C TYR A 79 6.07 -0.73 -4.05
N ASN A 80 7.13 -0.80 -3.23
CA ASN A 80 8.26 0.14 -3.24
C ASN A 80 9.24 -0.12 -4.41
N ASN A 81 8.72 -0.43 -5.60
CA ASN A 81 9.54 -0.63 -6.77
C ASN A 81 10.16 0.73 -7.22
N PRO A 82 11.49 0.90 -7.19
CA PRO A 82 12.16 2.16 -7.53
C PRO A 82 11.94 2.62 -8.97
N MET A 83 11.50 1.74 -9.86
CA MET A 83 11.17 2.11 -11.24
C MET A 83 9.84 2.86 -11.35
N HIS A 84 8.94 2.71 -10.37
CA HIS A 84 7.58 3.24 -10.41
C HIS A 84 7.26 4.18 -9.25
N ILE A 85 7.96 4.04 -8.12
CA ILE A 85 7.74 4.83 -6.91
C ILE A 85 9.05 5.53 -6.54
N PRO A 86 9.06 6.85 -6.33
CA PRO A 86 10.22 7.55 -5.79
C PRO A 86 10.43 7.17 -4.31
N ALA A 87 11.67 7.22 -3.84
CA ALA A 87 12.05 6.70 -2.52
C ALA A 87 11.34 7.44 -1.36
N GLU A 88 10.98 8.70 -1.57
CA GLU A 88 10.23 9.53 -0.63
C GLU A 88 8.78 9.04 -0.42
N GLU A 89 8.23 8.37 -1.43
CA GLU A 89 6.87 7.82 -1.42
C GLU A 89 6.81 6.35 -0.97
N TYR A 90 7.95 5.76 -0.60
CA TYR A 90 7.98 4.38 -0.13
C TYR A 90 7.13 4.19 1.12
N ILE A 91 6.40 3.09 1.17
CA ILE A 91 5.50 2.75 2.26
C ILE A 91 6.20 1.96 3.37
N LYS A 92 5.62 2.05 4.57
CA LYS A 92 5.89 1.21 5.73
C LYS A 92 4.59 0.89 6.47
N LEU A 93 4.56 -0.26 7.14
CA LEU A 93 3.51 -0.58 8.09
C LEU A 93 3.84 -0.03 9.49
N GLU A 94 2.92 0.77 10.02
CA GLU A 94 2.87 1.18 11.41
C GLU A 94 1.72 0.47 12.13
N VAL A 95 1.96 0.08 13.38
CA VAL A 95 0.99 -0.62 14.21
C VAL A 95 0.79 0.20 15.47
N SER A 96 -0.36 0.84 15.58
CA SER A 96 -0.73 1.59 16.78
C SER A 96 -1.58 0.72 17.70
N GLN A 97 -1.24 0.70 18.98
CA GLN A 97 -2.07 0.11 20.02
C GLN A 97 -2.69 1.23 20.85
N TYR A 98 -4.01 1.42 20.73
CA TYR A 98 -4.75 2.18 21.74
C TYR A 98 -4.79 1.33 23.02
N GLU A 99 -3.99 1.70 24.01
CA GLU A 99 -4.25 1.31 25.39
C GLU A 99 -5.61 1.91 25.77
N GLN A 100 -6.58 1.06 26.10
CA GLN A 100 -7.80 1.53 26.73
C GLN A 100 -7.41 2.07 28.11
N LEU A 101 -7.21 3.38 28.21
CA LEU A 101 -7.19 4.10 29.48
C LEU A 101 -8.60 4.05 30.08
N TYR A 102 -9.00 2.89 30.61
CA TYR A 102 -10.03 2.83 31.63
C TYR A 102 -9.37 3.23 32.95
N ALA A 103 -9.34 4.55 33.20
CA ALA A 103 -9.20 5.04 34.57
C ALA A 103 -10.54 4.76 35.27
N ILE A 104 -10.43 3.94 36.32
CA ILE A 104 -11.47 3.54 37.29
C ILE A 104 -12.06 4.77 37.98
#